data_AF-A0ABD5JPI6-F1
#
_entry.id   AF-A0ABD5JPI6-F1
#
_cell.length_a   1.000
_cell.length_b   1.000
_cell.length_c   1.000
_cell.angle_alpha   90.00
_cell.angle_beta   90.00
_cell.angle_gamma   90.00
#
_symmetry.space_group_name_H-M   'P 1'
#
loop_
_entity.id
_entity.type
_entity.pdbx_description
1 polymer ?
#
loop_
_entity_poly.entity_id
_entity_poly.type
_entity_poly.pdbx_seq_one_letter_code
_entity_poly.pdbx_strand_id
1 'polypeptide(L)'
;MLTSTPGARRRFVATALFLGAAVSLTACGEQRGTDVAVGSSTTSPRSSPSSPGASPYVEPGTVDGAPHNGDNNAYRRSGEMSPASAKDAQKEADRIEPVLKRLWGQRKWDPKSVRAALLELGYEEERTGPKGKRLGGTLTVREMYPRYEVDHNVTPEGALIGLRVHDDACVTAFVQKTNYEVKTNGPFMETGCFEPPYGH
;
A
#
# COMPACT_ATOMS: atom_id res chain seq x y z
N MET A 1 -13.63 -39.30 42.66
CA MET A 1 -13.12 -40.69 42.63
C MET A 1 -12.57 -40.95 41.23
N LEU A 2 -11.29 -41.37 41.16
CA LEU A 2 -10.61 -42.23 40.16
C LEU A 2 -10.94 -42.03 38.65
N THR A 3 -10.00 -41.89 37.70
CA THR A 3 -8.53 -42.01 37.67
C THR A 3 -8.02 -41.44 36.34
N SER A 4 -6.77 -40.97 36.35
CA SER A 4 -5.90 -40.60 35.23
C SER A 4 -5.52 -41.81 34.34
N THR A 5 -5.19 -41.62 33.05
CA THR A 5 -3.82 -41.77 32.47
C THR A 5 -3.76 -41.80 30.92
N PRO A 6 -2.57 -41.54 30.32
CA PRO A 6 -2.37 -41.01 28.96
C PRO A 6 -1.80 -42.02 27.94
N GLY A 7 -1.70 -41.62 26.68
CA GLY A 7 -0.82 -42.26 25.70
C GLY A 7 -0.64 -41.35 24.47
N ALA A 8 0.43 -41.38 23.71
CA ALA A 8 1.77 -41.92 23.85
C ALA A 8 2.60 -41.24 22.74
N ARG A 9 3.88 -40.98 23.01
CA ARG A 9 4.85 -40.41 22.07
C ARG A 9 4.97 -41.23 20.79
N ARG A 10 5.29 -40.57 19.65
CA ARG A 10 6.29 -41.09 18.71
C ARG A 10 7.06 -39.95 18.03
N ARG A 11 8.37 -40.00 18.23
CA ARG A 11 9.41 -39.23 17.55
C ARG A 11 9.85 -40.02 16.32
N PHE A 12 10.09 -39.35 15.20
CA PHE A 12 10.99 -39.76 14.11
C PHE A 12 11.64 -38.46 13.61
N VAL A 13 12.85 -38.12 14.05
CA VAL A 13 14.18 -38.50 13.52
C VAL A 13 14.38 -38.11 12.04
N ALA A 14 15.46 -37.34 11.87
CA ALA A 14 15.97 -36.64 10.72
C ALA A 14 16.32 -37.50 9.49
N THR A 15 16.33 -36.82 8.34
CA THR A 15 17.29 -37.09 7.26
C THR A 15 17.72 -35.76 6.63
N ALA A 16 19.03 -35.60 6.52
CA ALA A 16 19.74 -34.44 6.01
C ALA A 16 20.16 -34.65 4.53
N LEU A 17 20.78 -33.59 3.97
CA LEU A 17 21.70 -33.56 2.80
C LEU A 17 21.00 -33.47 1.41
N PHE A 18 21.44 -32.70 0.40
CA PHE A 18 22.76 -32.12 0.08
C PHE A 18 22.65 -31.18 -1.17
N LEU A 19 23.68 -30.33 -1.38
CA LEU A 19 24.12 -29.62 -2.63
C LEU A 19 23.16 -28.58 -3.26
N GLY A 20 23.57 -27.37 -3.65
CA GLY A 20 24.89 -26.87 -4.01
C GLY A 20 24.92 -26.43 -5.48
N ALA A 21 24.69 -25.14 -5.76
CA ALA A 21 25.11 -24.46 -6.99
C ALA A 21 25.03 -22.94 -6.81
N ALA A 22 26.18 -22.32 -6.53
CA ALA A 22 26.36 -20.88 -6.64
C ALA A 22 26.78 -20.58 -8.09
N VAL A 23 26.02 -19.73 -8.79
CA VAL A 23 26.42 -19.17 -10.09
C VAL A 23 26.73 -17.70 -9.86
N SER A 24 28.03 -17.38 -9.87
CA SER A 24 28.55 -16.03 -9.87
C SER A 24 28.47 -15.46 -11.29
N LEU A 25 27.57 -14.50 -11.52
CA LEU A 25 27.58 -13.67 -12.72
C LEU A 25 28.41 -12.41 -12.43
N THR A 26 29.71 -12.50 -12.70
CA THR A 26 30.59 -11.34 -12.86
C THR A 26 30.39 -10.80 -14.26
N ALA A 27 29.65 -9.69 -14.41
CA ALA A 27 29.64 -8.91 -15.65
C ALA A 27 30.18 -7.51 -15.33
N CYS A 28 31.50 -7.36 -15.51
CA CYS A 28 32.19 -6.09 -15.58
C CYS A 28 31.87 -5.46 -16.94
N GLY A 29 31.09 -4.38 -16.93
CA GLY A 29 30.85 -3.54 -18.10
C GLY A 29 31.89 -2.43 -18.16
N GLU A 30 32.83 -2.58 -19.09
CA GLU A 30 34.01 -1.77 -19.39
C GLU A 30 33.72 -0.26 -19.57
N GLN A 31 34.37 0.59 -18.77
CA GLN A 31 34.41 2.04 -18.97
C GLN A 31 35.53 2.37 -19.96
N ARG A 32 35.15 2.66 -21.22
CA ARG A 32 36.10 3.17 -22.22
C ARG A 32 36.43 4.63 -21.94
N GLY A 33 37.51 4.84 -21.21
CA GLY A 33 38.36 6.02 -21.38
C GLY A 33 39.24 5.82 -22.60
N THR A 34 39.16 6.75 -23.56
CA THR A 34 40.19 6.92 -24.58
C THR A 34 41.03 8.12 -24.21
N ASP A 35 42.19 7.87 -23.62
CA ASP A 35 43.35 8.75 -23.65
C ASP A 35 44.14 8.46 -24.93
N VAL A 36 44.34 9.46 -25.79
CA VAL A 36 45.54 9.54 -26.66
C VAL A 36 45.96 11.01 -26.85
N ALA A 37 47.07 11.34 -26.18
CA ALA A 37 48.24 12.13 -26.60
C ALA A 37 48.12 13.60 -27.10
N VAL A 38 48.67 14.48 -26.25
CA VAL A 38 49.70 15.52 -26.52
C VAL A 38 49.81 16.12 -27.93
N GLY A 39 49.51 17.42 -28.02
CA GLY A 39 49.95 18.31 -29.10
C GLY A 39 49.55 19.77 -28.84
N SER A 40 50.53 20.63 -28.55
CA SER A 40 50.34 22.06 -28.23
C SER A 40 49.86 22.92 -29.41
N SER A 41 49.21 24.03 -29.02
CA SER A 41 49.15 25.39 -29.66
C SER A 41 47.96 25.78 -30.58
N THR A 42 47.20 26.77 -30.08
CA THR A 42 46.79 28.01 -30.78
C THR A 42 45.45 28.04 -31.57
N THR A 43 44.44 28.60 -30.89
CA THR A 43 43.34 29.50 -31.33
C THR A 43 42.29 29.10 -32.38
N SER A 44 41.03 29.17 -31.91
CA SER A 44 39.78 29.66 -32.53
C SER A 44 38.63 28.64 -32.64
N PRO A 45 37.40 29.04 -32.24
CA PRO A 45 36.31 28.12 -31.93
C PRO A 45 35.57 27.75 -33.21
N ARG A 46 35.36 26.45 -33.42
CA ARG A 46 34.38 25.98 -34.40
C ARG A 46 33.20 25.38 -33.64
N SER A 47 32.24 26.25 -33.32
CA SER A 47 30.94 25.87 -32.80
C SER A 47 30.30 24.88 -33.77
N SER A 48 30.32 23.60 -33.40
CA SER A 48 29.37 22.65 -33.97
C SER A 48 28.01 22.99 -33.37
N PRO A 49 26.93 23.11 -34.16
CA PRO A 49 25.60 23.27 -33.57
C PRO A 49 25.30 22.01 -32.78
N SER A 50 25.36 22.11 -31.45
CA SER A 50 24.75 21.12 -30.57
C SER A 50 23.33 20.92 -31.07
N SER A 51 22.99 19.68 -31.44
CA SER A 51 21.59 19.34 -31.70
C SER A 51 20.78 19.85 -30.52
N PRO A 52 19.66 20.56 -30.73
CA PRO A 52 18.80 20.95 -29.62
C PRO A 52 18.47 19.66 -28.87
N GLY A 53 18.94 19.54 -27.62
CA GLY A 53 18.51 18.46 -26.76
C GLY A 53 16.99 18.50 -26.75
N ALA A 54 16.35 17.35 -27.03
CA ALA A 54 14.90 17.27 -27.04
C ALA A 54 14.38 17.93 -25.76
N SER A 55 13.47 18.90 -25.90
CA SER A 55 12.82 19.52 -24.75
C SER A 55 12.23 18.40 -23.89
N PRO A 56 12.32 18.47 -22.55
CA PRO A 56 11.67 17.48 -21.68
C PRO A 56 10.23 17.30 -22.14
N TYR A 57 9.81 16.06 -22.37
CA TYR A 57 8.41 15.79 -22.68
C TYR A 57 7.56 16.26 -21.50
N VAL A 58 6.67 17.21 -21.76
CA VAL A 58 5.69 17.69 -20.77
C VAL A 58 4.37 17.01 -21.09
N GLU A 59 3.88 16.23 -20.14
CA GLU A 59 2.62 15.53 -20.25
C GLU A 59 1.46 16.55 -20.20
N PRO A 60 0.52 16.55 -21.18
CA PRO A 60 -0.58 17.50 -21.21
C PRO A 60 -1.38 17.53 -19.91
N GLY A 61 -1.52 18.70 -19.28
CA GLY A 61 -2.27 18.88 -18.03
C GLY A 61 -1.41 18.87 -16.76
N THR A 62 -0.10 18.67 -16.86
CA THR A 62 0.86 18.78 -15.76
C THR A 62 1.86 19.89 -16.04
N VAL A 63 1.80 20.96 -15.25
CA VAL A 63 2.62 22.17 -15.45
C VAL A 63 4.03 21.98 -14.90
N ASP A 64 4.23 21.06 -13.95
CA ASP A 64 5.50 20.91 -13.22
C ASP A 64 5.64 19.53 -12.54
N GLY A 65 5.72 18.47 -13.33
CA GLY A 65 5.85 17.09 -12.84
C GLY A 65 6.99 16.36 -13.54
N ALA A 66 7.61 15.39 -12.86
CA ALA A 66 8.50 14.44 -13.52
C ALA A 66 7.75 13.78 -14.70
N PRO A 67 8.41 13.49 -15.84
CA PRO A 67 7.78 12.77 -16.94
C PRO A 67 7.07 11.51 -16.44
N HIS A 68 5.87 11.24 -16.95
CA HIS A 68 5.01 10.10 -16.54
C HIS A 68 4.56 10.11 -15.08
N ASN A 69 4.65 11.23 -14.35
CA ASN A 69 4.21 11.26 -12.94
C ASN A 69 2.73 10.86 -12.78
N GLY A 70 1.88 11.27 -13.73
CA GLY A 70 0.46 10.95 -13.70
C GLY A 70 0.21 9.45 -13.79
N ASP A 71 0.84 8.80 -14.76
CA ASP A 71 0.77 7.36 -14.98
C ASP A 71 1.38 6.58 -13.81
N ASN A 72 2.58 6.99 -13.35
CA ASN A 72 3.31 6.33 -12.25
C ASN A 72 2.57 6.38 -10.91
N ASN A 73 1.65 7.34 -10.73
CA ASN A 73 0.84 7.49 -9.52
C ASN A 73 -0.64 7.17 -9.76
N ALA A 74 -1.00 6.61 -10.92
CA ALA A 74 -2.39 6.26 -11.24
C ALA A 74 -2.98 5.29 -10.21
N TYR A 75 -2.15 4.40 -9.65
CA TYR A 75 -2.54 3.47 -8.60
C TYR A 75 -3.10 4.14 -7.32
N ARG A 76 -2.67 5.38 -7.01
CA ARG A 76 -3.17 6.17 -5.86
C ARG A 76 -4.44 6.94 -6.18
N ARG A 77 -4.93 6.91 -7.42
CA ARG A 77 -6.17 7.58 -7.78
C ARG A 77 -7.32 6.66 -7.42
N SER A 78 -8.19 7.14 -6.53
CA SER A 78 -9.48 6.48 -6.32
C SER A 78 -10.35 6.63 -7.57
N GLY A 79 -11.26 5.67 -7.78
CA GLY A 79 -12.28 5.78 -8.80
C GLY A 79 -13.21 6.96 -8.55
N GLU A 80 -13.92 7.37 -9.59
CA GLU A 80 -14.96 8.40 -9.46
C GLU A 80 -16.13 7.88 -8.61
N MET A 81 -16.80 8.82 -7.94
CA MET A 81 -17.96 8.57 -7.10
C MET A 81 -19.10 9.48 -7.55
N SER A 82 -20.29 8.91 -7.77
CA SER A 82 -21.47 9.70 -8.14
C SER A 82 -21.85 10.68 -7.01
N PRO A 83 -22.47 11.83 -7.32
CA PRO A 83 -22.90 12.78 -6.28
C PRO A 83 -23.87 12.19 -5.25
N ALA A 84 -24.72 11.25 -5.67
CA ALA A 84 -25.63 10.56 -4.76
C ALA A 84 -24.87 9.62 -3.82
N SER A 85 -23.96 8.80 -4.36
CA SER A 85 -23.12 7.90 -3.58
C SER A 85 -22.20 8.67 -2.61
N ALA A 86 -21.68 9.83 -3.03
CA ALA A 86 -20.87 10.72 -2.21
C ALA A 86 -21.62 11.21 -0.97
N LYS A 87 -22.90 11.59 -1.15
CA LYS A 87 -23.74 12.05 -0.04
C LYS A 87 -24.01 10.94 0.97
N ASP A 88 -24.25 9.72 0.50
CA ASP A 88 -24.48 8.58 1.39
C ASP A 88 -23.18 8.14 2.08
N ALA A 89 -22.06 8.13 1.36
CA ALA A 89 -20.75 7.87 1.97
C ALA A 89 -20.41 8.89 3.05
N GLN A 90 -20.75 10.17 2.84
CA GLN A 90 -20.51 11.20 3.86
C GLN A 90 -21.35 10.95 5.12
N LYS A 91 -22.62 10.54 4.99
CA LYS A 91 -23.43 10.18 6.17
C LYS A 91 -22.80 9.04 6.97
N GLU A 92 -22.26 8.03 6.29
CA GLU A 92 -21.58 6.91 6.96
C GLU A 92 -20.26 7.34 7.59
N ALA A 93 -19.50 8.23 6.94
CA ALA A 93 -18.32 8.86 7.54
C ALA A 93 -18.67 9.62 8.84
N ASP A 94 -19.72 10.44 8.81
CA ASP A 94 -20.20 11.21 9.96
C ASP A 94 -20.67 10.31 11.12
N ARG A 95 -21.16 9.10 10.81
CA ARG A 95 -21.52 8.08 11.83
C ARG A 95 -20.30 7.40 12.45
N ILE A 96 -19.26 7.15 11.64
CA ILE A 96 -18.04 6.44 12.07
C ILE A 96 -17.09 7.35 12.86
N GLU A 97 -16.92 8.59 12.43
CA GLU A 97 -15.97 9.54 13.03
C GLU A 97 -16.07 9.67 14.55
N PRO A 98 -17.25 9.89 15.17
CA PRO A 98 -17.35 10.00 16.63
C PRO A 98 -16.97 8.70 17.35
N VAL A 99 -17.17 7.54 16.73
CA VAL A 99 -16.75 6.24 17.30
C VAL A 99 -15.23 6.12 17.28
N LEU A 100 -14.58 6.46 16.16
CA LEU A 100 -13.12 6.44 16.09
C LEU A 100 -12.49 7.46 17.03
N LYS A 101 -13.06 8.67 17.13
CA LYS A 101 -12.65 9.69 18.10
C LYS A 101 -12.70 9.17 19.54
N ARG A 102 -13.78 8.47 19.91
CA ARG A 102 -13.94 7.85 21.23
C ARG A 102 -12.90 6.75 21.46
N LEU A 103 -12.70 5.86 20.49
CA LEU A 103 -11.72 4.77 20.58
C LEU A 103 -10.30 5.30 20.72
N TRP A 104 -9.95 6.34 19.95
CA TRP A 104 -8.66 7.02 20.03
C TRP A 104 -8.43 7.62 21.41
N GLY A 105 -9.42 8.34 21.97
CA GLY A 105 -9.36 8.88 23.34
C GLY A 105 -9.23 7.80 24.43
N GLN A 106 -9.78 6.61 24.20
CA GLN A 106 -9.64 5.44 25.08
C GLN A 106 -8.37 4.63 24.84
N ARG A 107 -7.54 5.00 23.87
CA ARG A 107 -6.37 4.26 23.42
C ARG A 107 -6.66 2.84 22.92
N LYS A 108 -7.82 2.65 22.30
CA LYS A 108 -8.30 1.37 21.73
C LYS A 108 -8.26 1.42 20.21
N TRP A 109 -7.05 1.44 19.64
CA TRP A 109 -6.83 1.50 18.19
C TRP A 109 -6.52 0.14 17.57
N ASP A 110 -6.55 -0.95 18.34
CA ASP A 110 -6.32 -2.29 17.80
C ASP A 110 -7.48 -2.73 16.88
N PRO A 111 -7.21 -3.51 15.81
CA PRO A 111 -8.24 -3.91 14.86
C PRO A 111 -9.44 -4.63 15.48
N LYS A 112 -9.24 -5.37 16.57
CA LYS A 112 -10.32 -6.12 17.24
C LYS A 112 -11.28 -5.17 17.95
N SER A 113 -10.77 -4.22 18.73
CA SER A 113 -11.59 -3.20 19.40
C SER A 113 -12.35 -2.32 18.39
N VAL A 114 -11.67 -1.91 17.30
CA VAL A 114 -12.27 -1.10 16.24
C VAL A 114 -13.38 -1.88 15.53
N ARG A 115 -13.13 -3.13 15.15
CA ARG A 115 -14.13 -4.00 14.53
C ARG A 115 -15.35 -4.15 15.43
N ALA A 116 -15.16 -4.47 16.72
CA ALA A 116 -16.27 -4.64 17.66
C ALA A 116 -17.17 -3.40 17.72
N ALA A 117 -16.56 -2.21 17.85
CA ALA A 117 -17.30 -0.95 17.92
C ALA A 117 -18.06 -0.61 16.63
N LEU A 118 -17.53 -0.98 15.46
CA LEU A 118 -18.21 -0.76 14.18
C LEU A 118 -19.33 -1.78 13.94
N LEU A 119 -19.18 -3.02 14.40
CA LEU A 119 -20.27 -4.01 14.38
C LEU A 119 -21.44 -3.57 15.27
N GLU A 120 -21.17 -2.91 16.41
CA GLU A 120 -22.21 -2.31 17.27
C GLU A 120 -23.01 -1.20 16.58
N LEU A 121 -22.46 -0.55 15.54
CA LEU A 121 -23.19 0.41 14.71
C LEU A 121 -24.11 -0.26 13.67
N GLY A 122 -24.08 -1.59 13.58
CA GLY A 122 -24.89 -2.38 12.65
C GLY A 122 -24.21 -2.67 11.31
N TYR A 123 -22.91 -2.41 11.17
CA TYR A 123 -22.18 -2.83 9.98
C TYR A 123 -21.93 -4.34 9.99
N GLU A 124 -21.82 -4.93 8.81
CA GLU A 124 -21.53 -6.35 8.65
C GLU A 124 -20.11 -6.55 8.12
N GLU A 125 -19.36 -7.42 8.79
CA GLU A 125 -18.01 -7.78 8.35
C GLU A 125 -18.06 -8.45 6.98
N GLU A 126 -17.21 -7.95 6.09
CA GLU A 126 -17.02 -8.50 4.77
C GLU A 126 -16.50 -9.94 4.86
N ARG A 127 -17.22 -10.86 4.24
CA ARG A 127 -16.84 -12.27 4.15
C ARG A 127 -16.45 -12.59 2.73
N THR A 128 -15.33 -13.28 2.59
CA THR A 128 -14.85 -13.75 1.30
C THR A 128 -14.85 -15.27 1.30
N GLY A 129 -15.41 -15.85 0.25
CA GLY A 129 -15.51 -17.29 0.03
C GLY A 129 -14.31 -17.83 -0.73
N PRO A 130 -14.37 -19.13 -1.09
CA PRO A 130 -13.36 -19.74 -1.95
C PRO A 130 -13.17 -18.92 -3.23
N LYS A 131 -11.91 -18.74 -3.65
CA LYS A 131 -11.52 -17.96 -4.85
C LYS A 131 -11.78 -16.44 -4.76
N GLY A 132 -11.89 -15.87 -3.56
CA GLY A 132 -11.99 -14.41 -3.43
C GLY A 132 -13.38 -13.83 -3.67
N LYS A 133 -14.41 -14.68 -3.84
CA LYS A 133 -15.78 -14.19 -4.07
C LYS A 133 -16.36 -13.61 -2.78
N ARG A 134 -16.84 -12.37 -2.80
CA ARG A 134 -17.62 -11.80 -1.68
C ARG A 134 -18.86 -12.63 -1.39
N LEU A 135 -19.07 -12.94 -0.11
CA LEU A 135 -20.21 -13.69 0.42
C LEU A 135 -21.20 -12.81 1.18
N GLY A 136 -20.86 -11.55 1.43
CA GLY A 136 -21.68 -10.58 2.16
C GLY A 136 -20.84 -9.65 3.02
N GLY A 137 -21.52 -8.68 3.64
CA GLY A 137 -20.89 -7.63 4.44
C GLY A 137 -20.20 -6.54 3.61
N THR A 138 -19.98 -5.41 4.26
CA THR A 138 -19.42 -4.19 3.64
C THR A 138 -18.23 -3.63 4.40
N LEU A 139 -18.00 -4.10 5.63
CA LEU A 139 -16.96 -3.59 6.52
C LEU A 139 -15.73 -4.50 6.50
N THR A 140 -14.58 -3.94 6.15
CA THR A 140 -13.28 -4.55 6.38
C THR A 140 -12.51 -3.73 7.41
N VAL A 141 -12.04 -4.40 8.46
CA VAL A 141 -11.09 -3.83 9.44
C VAL A 141 -9.84 -4.69 9.43
N ARG A 142 -8.65 -4.08 9.36
CA ARG A 142 -7.37 -4.79 9.33
C ARG A 142 -6.26 -3.98 9.98
N GLU A 143 -5.11 -4.61 10.16
CA GLU A 143 -3.89 -3.95 10.64
C GLU A 143 -3.41 -2.90 9.64
N MET A 144 -2.60 -1.96 10.12
CA MET A 144 -1.90 -0.99 9.27
C MET A 144 -0.96 -1.71 8.30
N TYR A 145 -0.63 -1.07 7.18
CA TYR A 145 0.39 -1.62 6.29
C TYR A 145 1.77 -1.58 6.95
N PRO A 146 2.61 -2.61 6.74
CA PRO A 146 4.00 -2.55 7.14
C PRO A 146 4.71 -1.44 6.36
N ARG A 147 5.61 -0.74 7.04
CA ARG A 147 6.50 0.26 6.45
C ARG A 147 7.95 -0.12 6.75
N TYR A 148 8.83 0.07 5.79
CA TYR A 148 10.25 -0.17 5.98
C TYR A 148 10.85 0.99 6.80
N GLU A 149 11.43 0.67 7.95
CA GLU A 149 12.17 1.58 8.82
C GLU A 149 13.62 1.10 8.91
N VAL A 150 14.58 1.99 8.66
CA VAL A 150 16.05 1.79 8.74
C VAL A 150 16.57 0.48 8.09
N ASP A 151 16.31 -0.67 8.68
CA ASP A 151 16.79 -2.01 8.31
C ASP A 151 15.72 -3.12 8.37
N HIS A 152 14.45 -2.82 8.69
CA HIS A 152 13.39 -3.83 8.80
C HIS A 152 11.98 -3.28 8.52
N ASN A 153 11.01 -4.18 8.32
CA ASN A 153 9.60 -3.80 8.21
C ASN A 153 8.96 -3.68 9.60
N VAL A 154 8.35 -2.54 9.87
CA VAL A 154 7.56 -2.26 11.08
C VAL A 154 6.10 -2.10 10.69
N THR A 155 5.20 -2.79 11.38
CA THR A 155 3.76 -2.55 11.25
C THR A 155 3.33 -1.59 12.35
N PRO A 156 2.91 -0.34 12.01
CA PRO A 156 2.44 0.60 13.01
C PRO A 156 1.23 0.04 13.76
N GLU A 157 1.14 0.31 15.06
CA GLU A 157 -0.08 0.00 15.81
C GLU A 157 -1.25 0.85 15.31
N GLY A 158 -2.36 0.19 15.02
CA GLY A 158 -3.58 0.85 14.59
C GLY A 158 -4.47 -0.09 13.78
N ALA A 159 -5.52 0.48 13.24
CA ALA A 159 -6.44 -0.22 12.37
C ALA A 159 -6.76 0.64 11.14
N LEU A 160 -6.77 -0.02 9.98
CA LEU A 160 -7.38 0.49 8.76
C LEU A 160 -8.81 -0.01 8.67
N ILE A 161 -9.71 0.88 8.25
CA ILE A 161 -11.13 0.62 8.05
C ILE A 161 -11.46 0.96 6.60
N GLY A 162 -12.11 0.02 5.92
CA GLY A 162 -12.74 0.23 4.62
C GLY A 162 -14.19 -0.21 4.71
N LEU A 163 -15.12 0.72 4.53
CA LEU A 163 -16.55 0.44 4.43
C LEU A 163 -17.00 0.70 2.99
N ARG A 164 -17.61 -0.29 2.36
CA ARG A 164 -18.27 -0.12 1.06
C ARG A 164 -19.69 0.40 1.26
N VAL A 165 -20.00 1.56 0.69
CA VAL A 165 -21.34 2.16 0.78
C VAL A 165 -22.13 1.86 -0.48
N HIS A 166 -21.49 2.01 -1.64
CA HIS A 166 -21.98 1.63 -2.97
C HIS A 166 -20.86 0.97 -3.78
N ASP A 167 -21.16 0.52 -4.99
CA ASP A 167 -20.13 -0.05 -5.87
C ASP A 167 -19.04 0.98 -6.23
N ASP A 168 -19.41 2.27 -6.32
CA ASP A 168 -18.57 3.42 -6.65
C ASP A 168 -18.16 4.26 -5.42
N ALA A 169 -18.51 3.84 -4.20
CA ALA A 169 -18.29 4.66 -3.01
C ALA A 169 -17.82 3.88 -1.78
N CYS A 170 -16.80 4.43 -1.14
CA CYS A 170 -16.17 3.92 0.06
C CYS A 170 -16.11 5.00 1.15
N VAL A 171 -16.11 4.54 2.40
CA VAL A 171 -15.53 5.27 3.52
C VAL A 171 -14.21 4.60 3.87
N THR A 172 -13.12 5.33 3.72
CA THR A 172 -11.79 4.95 4.22
C THR A 172 -11.53 5.64 5.54
N ALA A 173 -11.06 4.90 6.53
CA ALA A 173 -10.66 5.49 7.79
C ALA A 173 -9.47 4.76 8.40
N PHE A 174 -8.81 5.41 9.34
CA PHE A 174 -7.83 4.78 10.21
C PHE A 174 -7.90 5.34 11.62
N VAL A 175 -7.46 4.53 12.57
CA VAL A 175 -7.15 5.00 13.93
C VAL A 175 -5.83 4.39 14.35
N GLN A 176 -4.93 5.25 14.82
CA GLN A 176 -3.59 4.86 15.25
C GLN A 176 -3.20 5.70 16.47
N LYS A 177 -2.04 5.39 17.07
CA LYS A 177 -1.58 6.05 18.30
C LYS A 177 -1.53 7.58 18.18
N THR A 178 -1.11 8.11 17.03
CA THR A 178 -0.90 9.55 16.81
C THR A 178 -2.17 10.32 16.50
N ASN A 179 -3.13 9.71 15.79
CA ASN A 179 -4.33 10.37 15.27
C ASN A 179 -5.34 9.35 14.70
N TYR A 180 -6.48 9.85 14.25
CA TYR A 180 -7.46 9.12 13.45
C TYR A 180 -7.91 10.02 12.28
N GLU A 181 -8.45 9.42 11.23
CA GLU A 181 -9.01 10.12 10.09
C GLU A 181 -10.15 9.30 9.48
N VAL A 182 -11.15 10.00 8.94
CA VAL A 182 -12.24 9.42 8.15
C VAL A 182 -12.38 10.24 6.87
N LYS A 183 -12.45 9.57 5.73
CA LYS A 183 -12.58 10.16 4.40
C LYS A 183 -13.55 9.36 3.55
N THR A 184 -14.16 10.03 2.58
CA THR A 184 -14.98 9.42 1.53
C THR A 184 -14.22 9.48 0.21
N ASN A 185 -14.33 8.43 -0.57
CA ASN A 185 -13.63 8.26 -1.85
C ASN A 185 -14.31 7.18 -2.69
N GLY A 186 -14.02 7.12 -3.99
CA GLY A 186 -14.35 5.93 -4.76
C GLY A 186 -13.39 4.77 -4.47
N PRO A 187 -13.67 3.57 -4.99
CA PRO A 187 -12.79 2.42 -4.83
C PRO A 187 -11.48 2.60 -5.62
N PHE A 188 -10.37 2.20 -5.02
CA PHE A 188 -9.10 1.98 -5.72
C PHE A 188 -9.17 0.70 -6.56
N MET A 189 -8.53 0.71 -7.73
CA MET A 189 -8.63 -0.39 -8.71
C MET A 189 -8.18 -1.75 -8.15
N GLU A 190 -7.10 -1.78 -7.36
CA GLU A 190 -6.49 -3.03 -6.88
C GLU A 190 -7.03 -3.44 -5.51
N THR A 191 -7.27 -2.47 -4.64
CA THR A 191 -7.45 -2.68 -3.20
C THR A 191 -8.85 -2.30 -2.71
N GLY A 192 -9.74 -1.88 -3.62
CA GLY A 192 -11.11 -1.52 -3.30
C GLY A 192 -11.15 -0.31 -2.36
N CYS A 193 -11.70 -0.45 -1.16
CA CYS A 193 -11.85 0.67 -0.23
C CYS A 193 -10.59 0.97 0.60
N PHE A 194 -9.41 0.61 0.12
CA PHE A 194 -8.15 0.97 0.79
C PHE A 194 -7.18 1.52 -0.22
N GLU A 195 -6.44 2.56 0.14
CA GLU A 195 -5.36 3.05 -0.71
C GLU A 195 -4.27 1.96 -0.84
N PRO A 196 -3.71 1.73 -2.04
CA PRO A 196 -2.59 0.81 -2.18
C PRO A 196 -1.34 1.36 -1.49
N PRO A 197 -0.59 0.51 -0.76
CA PRO A 197 0.58 0.98 0.00
C PRO A 197 1.79 1.33 -0.89
N TYR A 198 1.85 0.77 -2.10
CA TYR A 198 2.92 0.99 -3.07
C TYR A 198 2.39 0.91 -4.50
N GLY A 199 3.12 1.52 -5.43
CA GLY A 199 2.89 1.39 -6.87
C GLY A 199 3.81 0.31 -7.46
N HIS A 200 3.48 -0.12 -8.68
CA HIS A 200 4.26 -1.11 -9.44
C HIS A 200 5.20 -0.45 -10.44
#